data_AF-A0A1A7ZIC4-F1
#
_entry.id   AF-A0A1A7ZIC4-F1
#
_cell.length_a   1.000
_cell.length_b   1.000
_cell.length_c   1.000
_cell.angle_alpha   90.00
_cell.angle_beta   90.00
_cell.angle_gamma   90.00
#
_symmetry.space_group_name_H-M   'P 1'
#
loop_
_entity.id
_entity.type
_entity.pdbx_description
1 polymer ?
#
loop_
_entity_poly.entity_id
_entity_poly.type
_entity_poly.pdbx_seq_one_letter_code
_entity_poly.pdbx_strand_id
1 'polypeptide(L)'
;MKGIYRDGSYDGSIELRDVFNRRCVKCGRRDFVQAKTMRIRTGVVFWNLIFSLMFTCVKGFIHTCGGTLKGRNGTIESPGFPYGYPNGANCTWVIVAEEGNRIHIVFQSFAVEEEYDFLSLYDGHPHPANFRTR
;
A
#
# COMPACT_ATOMS: atom_id res chain seq x y z
N MET A 1 3.00 -6.32 18.01
CA MET A 1 3.59 -6.41 16.66
C MET A 1 3.96 -7.85 16.39
N LYS A 2 3.51 -8.43 15.28
CA LYS A 2 3.80 -9.82 14.91
C LYS A 2 4.12 -9.90 13.42
N GLY A 3 5.29 -10.43 13.07
CA GLY A 3 5.70 -10.71 11.72
C GLY A 3 4.99 -11.94 11.14
N ILE A 4 4.74 -11.91 9.84
CA ILE A 4 4.31 -13.08 9.08
C ILE A 4 5.58 -13.75 8.56
N TYR A 5 5.96 -14.91 9.09
CA TYR A 5 6.96 -15.75 8.43
C TYR A 5 6.33 -16.31 7.15
N ARG A 6 6.81 -15.89 5.98
CA ARG A 6 6.35 -16.42 4.69
C ARG A 6 7.30 -17.51 4.20
N ASP A 7 6.91 -18.76 4.42
CA ASP A 7 7.10 -19.78 3.39
C ASP A 7 5.92 -19.69 2.42
N GLY A 8 6.20 -19.72 1.11
CA GLY A 8 5.21 -20.11 0.10
C GLY A 8 4.39 -18.99 -0.55
N SER A 9 4.81 -18.61 -1.76
CA SER A 9 4.00 -18.45 -2.98
C SER A 9 2.53 -18.00 -2.85
N TYR A 10 2.26 -16.73 -3.19
CA TYR A 10 0.92 -16.26 -3.59
C TYR A 10 0.87 -16.11 -5.12
N ASP A 11 0.47 -17.18 -5.81
CA ASP A 11 0.03 -17.14 -7.20
C ASP A 11 -1.43 -16.62 -7.22
N GLY A 12 -1.58 -15.35 -7.58
CA GLY A 12 -2.86 -14.70 -7.82
C GLY A 12 -3.06 -14.45 -9.30
N SER A 13 -3.01 -15.50 -10.12
CA SER A 13 -3.40 -15.42 -11.54
C SER A 13 -4.92 -15.26 -11.66
N ILE A 14 -5.35 -14.08 -12.13
CA ILE A 14 -6.73 -13.84 -12.57
C ILE A 14 -6.90 -14.52 -13.93
N GLU A 15 -7.58 -15.66 -13.98
CA GLU A 15 -7.91 -16.33 -15.26
C GLU A 15 -8.87 -15.45 -16.09
N LEU A 16 -8.47 -15.17 -17.32
CA LEU A 16 -9.21 -14.42 -18.36
C LEU A 16 -10.55 -15.07 -18.79
N ARG A 17 -10.92 -16.20 -18.20
CA ARG A 17 -12.15 -16.95 -18.49
C ARG A 17 -13.39 -16.38 -17.79
N ASP A 18 -13.23 -15.60 -16.72
CA ASP A 18 -14.38 -15.05 -15.96
C ASP A 18 -14.96 -13.75 -16.54
N VAL A 19 -14.26 -13.11 -17.49
CA VAL A 19 -14.75 -11.90 -18.15
C VAL A 19 -15.78 -12.23 -19.25
N PHE A 20 -15.69 -13.42 -19.85
CA PHE A 20 -16.44 -13.74 -21.07
C PHE A 20 -17.91 -14.14 -20.86
N ASN A 21 -18.40 -14.24 -19.62
CA ASN A 21 -19.74 -14.79 -19.36
C ASN A 21 -20.84 -13.76 -19.01
N ARG A 22 -20.60 -12.47 -19.24
CA ARG A 22 -21.69 -11.47 -19.20
C ARG A 22 -22.39 -11.37 -20.55
N ARG A 23 -23.47 -12.15 -20.67
CA ARG A 23 -24.53 -12.03 -21.67
C ARG A 23 -24.89 -10.56 -21.94
N CYS A 24 -24.77 -10.11 -23.18
CA CYS A 24 -25.43 -8.90 -23.66
C CYS A 24 -26.45 -9.28 -24.73
N VAL A 25 -27.72 -9.20 -24.37
CA VAL A 25 -28.87 -9.40 -25.26
C VAL A 25 -29.26 -8.05 -25.84
N LYS A 26 -29.05 -7.85 -27.15
CA LYS A 26 -30.04 -7.37 -28.13
C LYS A 26 -29.39 -7.08 -29.48
N CYS A 27 -29.93 -7.71 -30.51
CA CYS A 27 -29.68 -7.43 -31.92
C CYS A 27 -30.53 -6.22 -32.36
N GLY A 28 -29.96 -5.33 -33.18
CA GLY A 28 -30.66 -4.18 -33.77
C GLY A 28 -29.95 -3.65 -35.01
N ARG A 29 -30.64 -3.78 -36.15
CA ARG A 29 -30.48 -3.21 -37.51
C ARG A 29 -29.23 -2.34 -37.82
N ARG A 30 -28.50 -2.77 -38.85
CA ARG A 30 -27.44 -2.02 -39.56
C ARG A 30 -28.04 -0.81 -40.27
N ASP A 31 -27.55 0.38 -39.93
CA ASP A 31 -27.41 1.48 -40.88
C ASP A 31 -25.92 1.82 -40.99
N PHE A 32 -25.40 1.63 -42.21
CA PHE A 32 -24.00 1.83 -42.58
C PHE A 32 -23.72 3.33 -42.65
N VAL A 33 -23.57 3.97 -41.48
CA VAL A 33 -22.98 5.31 -41.41
C VAL A 33 -21.53 5.17 -41.80
N GLN A 34 -21.20 5.69 -42.98
CA GLN A 34 -19.88 5.82 -43.57
C GLN A 34 -18.85 6.15 -42.48
N ALA A 35 -18.11 5.12 -42.06
CA ALA A 35 -17.05 5.25 -41.09
C ALA A 35 -15.97 6.14 -41.70
N LYS A 36 -15.99 7.42 -41.33
CA LYS A 36 -14.93 8.36 -41.66
C LYS A 36 -13.64 7.71 -41.18
N THR A 37 -12.73 7.43 -42.10
CA THR A 37 -11.45 6.78 -41.80
C THR A 37 -10.73 7.61 -40.75
N MET A 38 -10.72 7.14 -39.49
CA MET A 38 -9.95 7.75 -38.43
C MET A 38 -8.47 7.49 -38.72
N ARG A 39 -7.81 8.47 -39.34
CA ARG A 39 -6.35 8.53 -39.40
C ARG A 39 -5.83 8.90 -38.02
N ILE A 40 -5.65 7.88 -37.18
CA ILE A 40 -4.88 8.02 -35.94
C ILE A 40 -3.43 8.29 -36.35
N ARG A 41 -2.88 9.45 -35.99
CA ARG A 41 -1.43 9.71 -36.10
C ARG A 41 -0.73 8.80 -35.08
N THR A 42 -0.33 7.63 -35.54
CA THR A 42 0.21 6.48 -34.79
C THR A 42 1.51 6.74 -34.04
N GLY A 43 2.13 7.91 -34.14
CA GLY A 43 3.40 8.22 -33.48
C GLY A 43 3.26 8.80 -32.07
N VAL A 44 2.49 9.88 -31.91
CA VAL A 44 2.50 10.66 -30.67
C VAL A 44 1.57 10.07 -29.61
N VAL A 45 0.38 9.62 -30.02
CA VAL A 45 -0.63 9.08 -29.09
C VAL A 45 -0.16 7.73 -28.53
N PHE A 46 0.49 6.91 -29.33
CA PHE A 46 1.04 5.61 -28.91
C PHE A 46 2.21 5.77 -27.95
N TRP A 47 3.13 6.70 -28.24
CA TRP A 47 4.24 7.02 -27.34
C TRP A 47 3.76 7.54 -25.99
N ASN A 48 2.75 8.42 -25.98
CA ASN A 48 2.19 8.96 -24.74
C ASN A 48 1.36 7.93 -23.96
N LEU A 49 0.60 7.07 -24.64
CA LEU A 49 -0.17 6.00 -23.99
C LEU A 49 0.72 4.91 -23.40
N ILE A 50 1.77 4.48 -24.11
CA ILE A 50 2.75 3.51 -23.59
C ILE A 50 3.57 4.13 -22.47
N PHE A 51 4.06 5.37 -22.65
CA PHE A 51 4.81 6.06 -21.61
C PHE A 51 3.94 6.29 -20.37
N SER A 52 2.66 6.63 -20.54
CA SER A 52 1.69 6.76 -19.46
C SER A 52 1.38 5.42 -18.79
N LEU A 53 1.19 4.33 -19.55
CA LEU A 53 0.92 2.99 -18.99
C LEU A 53 2.10 2.48 -18.16
N MET A 54 3.34 2.72 -18.64
CA MET A 54 4.58 2.36 -17.94
C MET A 54 4.82 3.24 -16.70
N PHE A 55 4.44 4.52 -16.72
CA PHE A 55 4.52 5.40 -15.55
C PHE A 55 3.41 5.16 -14.52
N THR A 56 2.23 4.72 -14.94
CA THR A 56 1.11 4.47 -14.01
C THR A 56 1.29 3.23 -13.14
N CYS A 57 2.17 2.29 -13.54
CA CYS A 57 2.42 1.03 -12.82
C CYS A 57 3.71 1.07 -11.98
N VAL A 58 4.05 2.21 -11.37
CA VAL A 58 5.13 2.29 -10.37
C VAL A 58 4.61 2.76 -9.01
N LYS A 59 3.37 2.42 -8.67
CA LYS A 59 2.91 2.49 -7.28
C LYS A 59 3.56 1.32 -6.54
N GLY A 60 4.75 1.56 -5.96
CA GLY A 60 5.36 0.65 -5.00
C GLY A 60 4.36 0.31 -3.90
N PHE A 61 4.37 -0.95 -3.45
CA PHE A 61 3.49 -1.45 -2.39
C PHE A 61 3.97 -0.94 -1.02
N ILE A 62 3.89 0.37 -0.78
CA ILE A 62 4.17 0.98 0.51
C ILE A 62 2.84 1.11 1.26
N HIS A 63 2.72 0.40 2.38
CA HIS A 63 1.56 0.49 3.24
C HIS A 63 1.83 1.50 4.36
N THR A 64 1.40 2.75 4.18
CA THR A 64 1.59 3.78 5.21
C THR A 64 0.58 3.62 6.34
N CYS A 65 1.05 3.73 7.58
CA CYS A 65 0.16 3.72 8.74
C CYS A 65 0.72 4.59 9.87
N GLY A 66 -0.06 4.77 10.94
CA GLY A 66 0.36 5.61 12.06
C GLY A 66 -0.67 6.64 12.49
N GLY A 67 -0.21 7.62 13.25
CA GLY A 67 -1.04 8.71 13.75
C GLY A 67 -0.52 9.29 15.05
N THR A 68 -1.24 10.28 15.58
CA THR A 68 -0.91 10.95 16.85
C THR A 68 -1.79 10.40 17.96
N LEU A 69 -1.18 9.86 19.01
CA LEU A 69 -1.88 9.42 20.21
C LEU A 69 -1.77 10.49 21.28
N LYS A 70 -2.92 10.86 21.83
CA LYS A 70 -3.06 11.78 22.95
C LYS A 70 -3.91 11.12 24.02
N GLY A 71 -3.53 11.29 25.28
CA GLY A 71 -4.26 10.75 26.42
C GLY A 71 -3.33 10.04 27.40
N ARG A 72 -3.91 9.61 28.53
CA ARG A 72 -3.14 8.97 29.61
C ARG A 72 -2.69 7.55 29.27
N ASN A 73 -3.55 6.82 28.55
CA ASN A 73 -3.33 5.43 28.14
C ASN A 73 -3.69 5.25 26.67
N GLY A 74 -3.07 4.28 26.00
CA GLY A 74 -3.38 3.90 24.64
C GLY A 74 -2.68 2.60 24.25
N THR A 75 -3.12 2.02 23.14
CA THR A 75 -2.55 0.79 22.58
C THR A 75 -2.18 1.02 21.13
N ILE A 76 -0.97 0.60 20.76
CA ILE A 76 -0.44 0.69 19.39
C ILE A 76 -0.25 -0.73 18.88
N GLU A 77 -0.78 -0.99 17.70
CA GLU A 77 -0.68 -2.29 17.04
C GLU A 77 -0.19 -2.12 15.61
N SER A 78 0.52 -3.14 15.13
CA SER A 78 0.85 -3.24 13.71
C SER A 78 -0.43 -3.45 12.89
N PRO A 79 -0.50 -2.92 11.65
CA PRO A 79 -1.63 -3.21 10.77
C PRO A 79 -1.79 -4.72 10.60
N GLY A 80 -3.01 -5.24 10.73
CA GLY A 80 -3.30 -6.67 10.60
C GLY A 80 -2.97 -7.53 11.82
N PHE A 81 -2.60 -6.94 12.97
CA PHE A 81 -2.49 -7.68 14.23
C PHE A 81 -3.84 -8.35 14.59
N PRO A 82 -3.89 -9.62 15.06
CA PRO A 82 -2.77 -10.50 15.42
C PRO A 82 -2.26 -11.41 14.30
N TYR A 83 -2.77 -11.27 13.07
CA TYR A 83 -2.45 -12.15 11.94
C TYR A 83 -1.12 -11.80 11.27
N GLY A 84 -0.71 -10.54 11.38
CA GLY A 84 0.62 -10.03 11.06
C GLY A 84 0.61 -8.87 10.08
N TYR A 85 1.75 -8.19 9.94
CA TYR A 85 1.84 -6.97 9.15
C TYR A 85 2.10 -7.22 7.66
N PRO A 86 1.62 -6.34 6.75
CA PRO A 86 1.91 -6.44 5.33
C PRO A 86 3.34 -6.00 5.02
N ASN A 87 3.91 -6.54 3.94
CA ASN A 87 5.22 -6.12 3.44
C ASN A 87 5.19 -4.64 3.03
N GLY A 88 6.31 -3.95 3.22
CA GLY A 88 6.42 -2.52 2.91
C GLY A 88 5.60 -1.63 3.85
N ALA A 89 5.22 -2.12 5.03
CA ALA A 89 4.58 -1.32 6.05
C ALA A 89 5.53 -0.23 6.55
N ASN A 90 5.16 1.03 6.35
CA ASN A 90 5.90 2.18 6.84
C ASN A 90 5.00 2.95 7.81
N CYS A 91 5.23 2.71 9.10
CA CYS A 91 4.34 3.20 10.14
C CYS A 91 5.04 4.14 11.12
N THR A 92 4.40 5.28 11.40
CA THR A 92 4.93 6.28 12.33
C THR A 92 3.86 6.72 13.32
N TRP A 93 4.08 6.48 14.61
CA TRP A 93 3.21 6.93 15.68
C TRP A 93 3.89 8.02 16.50
N VAL A 94 3.15 9.08 16.81
CA VAL A 94 3.60 10.18 17.66
C VAL A 94 2.80 10.14 18.95
N ILE A 95 3.47 9.88 20.07
CA ILE A 95 2.83 9.85 21.38
C ILE A 95 3.06 11.21 22.04
N VAL A 96 1.98 11.91 22.40
CA VAL A 96 2.05 13.22 23.05
C VAL A 96 1.50 13.10 24.46
N ALA A 97 2.39 13.31 25.44
CA ALA A 97 2.02 13.41 26.85
C ALA A 97 1.75 14.86 27.25
N GLU A 98 0.93 15.06 28.28
CA GLU A 98 0.76 16.35 28.94
C GLU A 98 2.05 16.75 29.68
N GLU A 99 2.22 18.06 29.90
CA GLU A 99 3.38 18.59 30.61
C GLU A 99 3.51 17.99 32.02
N GLY A 100 4.74 17.65 32.42
CA GLY A 100 5.03 17.00 33.71
C GLY A 100 4.78 15.50 33.76
N ASN A 101 4.15 14.90 32.74
CA ASN A 101 3.96 13.45 32.66
C ASN A 101 5.10 12.75 31.91
N ARG A 102 5.31 11.47 32.22
CA ARG A 102 6.28 10.60 31.55
C ARG A 102 5.56 9.52 30.76
N ILE A 103 6.09 9.19 29.59
CA ILE A 103 5.56 8.12 28.74
C ILE A 103 6.17 6.80 29.19
N HIS A 104 5.32 5.80 29.44
CA HIS A 104 5.74 4.43 29.75
C HIS A 104 5.25 3.49 28.65
N ILE A 105 6.17 2.77 28.00
CA ILE A 105 5.90 1.89 26.86
C ILE A 105 6.15 0.45 27.27
N VAL A 106 5.17 -0.43 26.99
CA VAL A 106 5.27 -1.86 27.27
C VAL A 106 4.94 -2.64 26.00
N PHE A 107 5.84 -3.53 25.60
CA PHE A 107 5.61 -4.46 24.50
C PHE A 107 4.89 -5.70 25.03
N GLN A 108 3.61 -5.84 24.71
CA GLN A 108 2.84 -7.05 25.05
C GLN A 108 3.16 -8.21 24.10
N SER A 109 3.44 -7.91 22.84
CA SER A 109 3.82 -8.89 21.82
C SER A 109 4.73 -8.21 20.80
N PHE A 110 5.89 -8.79 20.55
CA PHE A 110 6.89 -8.27 19.63
C PHE A 110 7.55 -9.41 18.86
N ALA A 111 7.31 -9.45 17.56
CA ALA A 111 7.99 -10.30 16.60
C ALA A 111 8.08 -9.53 15.28
N VAL A 112 9.29 -9.37 14.75
CA VAL A 112 9.60 -8.74 13.46
C VAL A 112 10.56 -9.66 12.70
N GLU A 113 10.62 -9.54 11.38
CA GLU A 113 11.58 -10.28 10.56
C GLU A 113 13.01 -9.82 10.87
N GLU A 114 13.91 -10.76 11.14
CA GLU A 114 15.33 -10.46 11.39
C GLU A 114 15.99 -9.88 10.13
N GLU A 115 16.92 -8.95 10.29
CA GLU A 115 17.71 -8.30 9.23
C GLU A 115 16.93 -7.39 8.24
N TYR A 116 15.62 -7.56 8.09
CA TYR A 116 14.80 -6.80 7.14
C TYR A 116 13.92 -5.73 7.80
N ASP A 117 13.29 -6.07 8.93
CA ASP A 117 12.31 -5.21 9.58
C ASP A 117 12.82 -4.68 10.92
N PHE A 118 12.49 -3.44 11.24
CA PHE A 118 12.90 -2.81 12.49
C PHE A 118 11.82 -1.92 13.08
N LEU A 119 11.87 -1.79 14.41
CA LEU A 119 11.12 -0.80 15.16
C LEU A 119 12.12 0.16 15.82
N SER A 120 11.95 1.45 15.58
CA SER A 120 12.76 2.49 16.22
C SER A 120 11.91 3.39 17.11
N LEU A 121 12.42 3.68 18.30
CA LEU A 121 11.80 4.58 19.26
C LEU A 121 12.69 5.82 19.42
N TYR A 122 12.09 6.99 19.35
CA TYR A 122 12.79 8.27 19.44
C TYR A 122 12.15 9.14 20.51
N ASP A 123 12.98 9.84 21.28
CA ASP A 123 12.54 10.86 22.21
C ASP A 123 12.56 12.24 21.52
N GLY A 124 11.42 12.63 20.97
CA GLY A 124 11.26 13.91 20.27
C GLY A 124 10.39 13.82 19.02
N HIS A 125 10.34 14.93 18.26
CA HIS A 125 9.56 14.97 17.03
C HIS A 125 10.18 14.06 15.96
N PRO A 126 9.38 13.33 15.17
CA PRO A 126 9.90 12.59 14.02
C PRO A 126 10.58 13.57 13.07
N HIS A 127 11.90 13.43 12.92
CA HIS A 127 12.70 14.30 12.06
C HIS A 127 13.59 13.43 11.16
N PRO A 128 13.78 13.79 9.87
CA PRO A 128 14.63 13.06 8.93
C PRO A 128 16.01 12.70 9.51
N ALA A 129 16.58 13.61 10.32
CA ALA A 129 17.89 13.44 10.95
C ALA A 129 17.91 12.46 12.14
N ASN A 130 16.75 12.20 12.74
CA ASN A 130 16.60 11.25 13.86
C ASN A 130 16.50 9.81 13.34
N PHE A 131 16.19 9.59 12.06
CA PHE A 131 16.19 8.27 11.44
C PHE A 131 17.60 7.75 11.08
N ARG A 132 18.64 8.23 11.77
CA ARG A 132 19.95 7.57 11.73
C ARG A 132 19.85 6.24 12.48
N THR A 133 19.40 5.21 11.78
CA THR A 133 19.62 3.83 12.17
C THR A 133 21.07 3.46 11.94
N ARG A 134 21.62 2.69 12.88
CA ARG A 134 22.89 1.98 12.74
C ARG A 134 22.80 0.95 11.64
#